data_AF-A0A238JKP8-F1
#
_entry.id   AF-A0A238JKP8-F1
#
_cell.length_a   1.000
_cell.length_b   1.000
_cell.length_c   1.000
_cell.angle_alpha   90.00
_cell.angle_beta   90.00
_cell.angle_gamma   90.00
#
_symmetry.space_group_name_H-M   'P 1'
#
loop_
_entity.id
_entity.type
_entity.pdbx_description
1 polymer ?
#
loop_
_entity_poly.entity_id
_entity_poly.type
_entity_poly.pdbx_seq_one_letter_code
_entity_poly.pdbx_strand_id
1 'polypeptide(L)'
;MQCHRPDKISFAVKTGPQIIVNWESSFPKELHALPHARFIHMIRDPRDVLLSGMRYHRKAPLGREKFLADPRDDLGGKNYQDHLNALPNDLERWQFEMRNKHAETVKEMLAWDYSGNAIGDVRYEDLIVDVDCVKIREILEEFAIEGLDIDKAVQTYWENSLFGGVNEAAELGRQHARHITSGSVAQWKTQMPRDLAEIYADEYGDALISLGYEDDKKWVKDCPVKVKA
;
A
#
# COMPACT_ATOMS: atom_id res chain seq x y z
N MET A 1 3.08 -2.14 17.22
CA MET A 1 4.30 -1.30 17.32
C MET A 1 4.90 -1.17 15.94
N GLN A 2 5.36 0.02 15.51
CA GLN A 2 6.05 0.14 14.22
C GLN A 2 7.53 -0.29 14.35
N CYS A 3 7.99 -1.19 13.48
CA CYS A 3 9.37 -1.69 13.49
C CYS A 3 9.99 -1.61 12.08
N HIS A 4 10.67 -0.51 11.81
CA HIS A 4 11.39 -0.26 10.56
C HIS A 4 12.91 -0.34 10.71
N ARG A 5 13.42 -0.50 11.94
CA ARG A 5 14.85 -0.54 12.25
C ARG A 5 15.17 -1.57 13.34
N PRO A 6 16.35 -2.19 13.32
CA PRO A 6 16.74 -3.23 14.29
C PRO A 6 16.61 -2.79 15.75
N ASP A 7 16.94 -1.53 16.08
CA ASP A 7 16.85 -1.00 17.44
C ASP A 7 15.42 -1.05 18.00
N LYS A 8 14.41 -1.00 17.13
CA LYS A 8 13.00 -1.05 17.53
C LYS A 8 12.56 -2.43 18.04
N ILE A 9 13.28 -3.49 17.69
CA ILE A 9 12.98 -4.85 18.17
C ILE A 9 13.13 -4.93 19.70
N SER A 10 13.98 -4.10 20.30
CA SER A 10 14.14 -4.03 21.76
C SER A 10 12.87 -3.59 22.50
N PHE A 11 11.92 -2.95 21.81
CA PHE A 11 10.61 -2.57 22.36
C PHE A 11 9.56 -3.69 22.23
N ALA A 12 9.89 -4.81 21.56
CA ALA A 12 8.98 -5.94 21.42
C ALA A 12 8.73 -6.57 22.79
N VAL A 13 7.51 -7.03 23.02
CA VAL A 13 7.20 -7.75 24.25
C VAL A 13 7.97 -9.06 24.25
N LYS A 14 8.50 -9.44 25.42
CA LYS A 14 9.33 -10.65 25.54
C LYS A 14 8.52 -11.94 25.47
N THR A 15 7.22 -11.88 25.73
CA THR A 15 6.32 -13.02 25.81
C THR A 15 4.92 -12.65 25.31
N GLY A 16 4.20 -13.66 24.82
CA GLY A 16 2.83 -13.52 24.30
C GLY A 16 2.77 -13.01 22.86
N PRO A 17 1.59 -13.08 22.22
CA PRO A 17 1.40 -12.60 20.86
C PRO A 17 1.50 -11.07 20.80
N GLN A 18 2.16 -10.55 19.77
CA GLN A 18 2.24 -9.12 19.51
C GLN A 18 2.10 -8.83 18.02
N ILE A 19 1.38 -7.76 17.69
CA ILE A 19 1.30 -7.23 16.34
C ILE A 19 2.38 -6.14 16.16
N ILE A 20 3.31 -6.43 15.26
CA ILE A 20 4.33 -5.50 14.79
C ILE A 20 3.95 -5.09 13.37
N VAL A 21 3.95 -3.79 13.12
CA VAL A 21 3.58 -3.22 11.82
C VAL A 21 4.81 -2.58 11.18
N ASN A 22 4.87 -2.60 9.87
CA ASN A 22 5.75 -1.76 9.09
C ASN A 22 4.97 -1.27 7.87
N TRP A 23 5.17 -0.01 7.52
CA TRP A 23 4.55 0.60 6.33
C TRP A 23 5.44 0.45 5.09
N GLU A 24 6.68 0.04 5.31
CA GLU A 24 7.67 -0.29 4.30
C GLU A 24 7.76 -1.82 4.24
N SER A 25 7.90 -2.42 3.05
CA SER A 25 8.08 -3.88 2.88
C SER A 25 9.47 -4.36 3.31
N SER A 26 10.01 -3.81 4.40
CA SER A 26 11.38 -4.05 4.87
C SER A 26 11.44 -4.16 6.39
N PHE A 27 11.19 -5.36 6.92
CA PHE A 27 11.47 -5.63 8.33
C PHE A 27 12.98 -5.85 8.55
N PRO A 28 13.51 -5.58 9.77
CA PRO A 28 14.89 -5.90 10.07
C PRO A 28 15.16 -7.40 9.97
N LYS A 29 16.36 -7.79 9.52
CA LYS A 29 16.77 -9.19 9.37
C LYS A 29 16.67 -9.97 10.67
N GLU A 30 16.88 -9.31 11.81
CA GLU A 30 16.74 -9.88 13.14
C GLU A 30 15.30 -10.33 13.42
N LEU A 31 14.30 -9.63 12.88
CA LEU A 31 12.90 -10.04 13.00
C LEU A 31 12.62 -11.26 12.09
N HIS A 32 13.15 -11.27 10.87
CA HIS A 32 13.09 -12.43 9.97
C HIS A 32 13.79 -13.67 10.56
N ALA A 33 14.83 -13.48 11.37
CA ALA A 33 15.56 -14.57 12.01
C ALA A 33 14.83 -15.19 13.21
N LEU A 34 13.75 -14.57 13.73
CA LEU A 34 12.99 -15.14 14.83
C LEU A 34 12.13 -16.31 14.33
N PRO A 35 12.32 -17.56 14.80
CA PRO A 35 11.62 -18.73 14.25
C PRO A 35 10.09 -18.73 14.50
N HIS A 36 9.65 -17.92 15.47
CA HIS A 36 8.23 -17.75 15.81
C HIS A 36 7.60 -16.54 15.12
N ALA A 37 8.37 -15.74 14.36
CA ALA A 37 7.78 -14.64 13.61
C ALA A 37 6.92 -15.19 12.46
N ARG A 38 5.82 -14.48 12.20
CA ARG A 38 4.88 -14.73 11.11
C ARG A 38 4.61 -13.40 10.44
N PHE A 39 4.57 -13.38 9.12
CA PHE A 39 4.49 -12.14 8.36
C PHE A 39 3.27 -12.15 7.47
N ILE A 40 2.43 -11.12 7.58
CA ILE A 40 1.47 -10.80 6.52
C ILE A 40 2.14 -9.75 5.65
N HIS A 41 2.37 -10.08 4.39
CA HIS A 41 2.86 -9.13 3.40
C HIS A 41 1.70 -8.76 2.50
N MET A 42 1.38 -7.46 2.45
CA MET A 42 0.29 -6.96 1.63
C MET A 42 0.84 -6.00 0.57
N ILE A 43 0.58 -6.32 -0.69
CA ILE A 43 0.83 -5.44 -1.83
C ILE A 43 -0.49 -5.00 -2.47
N ARG A 44 -0.43 -3.98 -3.31
CA ARG A 44 -1.56 -3.45 -4.08
C ARG A 44 -1.10 -3.18 -5.50
N ASP A 45 -2.00 -3.27 -6.49
CA ASP A 45 -1.68 -2.98 -7.88
C ASP A 45 -0.95 -1.62 -7.97
N PRO A 46 0.33 -1.61 -8.39
CA PRO A 46 1.13 -0.40 -8.47
C PRO A 46 0.48 0.74 -9.27
N ARG A 47 -0.37 0.42 -10.24
CA ARG A 47 -1.07 1.44 -11.04
C ARG A 47 -2.13 2.16 -10.22
N ASP A 48 -2.88 1.43 -9.38
CA ASP A 48 -3.86 2.03 -8.49
C ASP A 48 -3.19 2.76 -7.32
N VAL A 49 -2.01 2.31 -6.89
CA VAL A 49 -1.18 3.03 -5.92
C VAL A 49 -0.77 4.39 -6.47
N LEU A 50 -0.28 4.47 -7.70
CA LEU A 50 0.06 5.76 -8.35
C LEU A 50 -1.14 6.72 -8.37
N LEU A 51 -2.30 6.25 -8.83
CA LEU A 51 -3.49 7.09 -8.92
C LEU A 51 -3.98 7.56 -7.54
N SER A 52 -3.92 6.67 -6.54
CA SER A 52 -4.29 6.99 -5.17
C SER A 52 -3.29 7.97 -4.53
N GLY A 53 -1.98 7.73 -4.70
CA GLY A 53 -0.89 8.54 -4.15
C GLY A 53 -0.96 9.98 -4.64
N MET A 54 -1.07 10.20 -5.95
CA MET A 54 -1.19 11.55 -6.53
C MET A 54 -2.36 12.31 -5.92
N ARG A 55 -3.55 11.69 -5.83
CA ARG A 55 -4.74 12.34 -5.25
C ARG A 55 -4.58 12.62 -3.77
N TYR A 56 -3.96 11.71 -3.03
CA TYR A 56 -3.78 11.84 -1.59
C TYR A 56 -2.74 12.93 -1.28
N HIS A 57 -1.55 12.87 -1.86
CA HIS A 57 -0.45 13.79 -1.56
C HIS A 57 -0.74 15.25 -1.92
N ARG A 58 -1.71 15.52 -2.80
CA ARG A 58 -2.18 16.89 -3.09
C ARG A 58 -2.94 17.57 -1.94
N LYS A 59 -3.58 16.79 -1.06
CA LYS A 59 -4.51 17.28 -0.02
C LYS A 59 -4.22 16.73 1.38
N ALA A 60 -3.29 15.79 1.49
CA ALA A 60 -2.93 15.17 2.75
C ALA A 60 -2.49 16.23 3.78
N PRO A 61 -2.91 16.13 5.05
CA PRO A 61 -2.50 17.07 6.08
C PRO A 61 -0.98 17.09 6.27
N LEU A 62 -0.39 18.27 6.18
CA LEU A 62 1.03 18.47 6.47
C LEU A 62 1.30 18.21 7.97
N GLY A 63 2.31 17.40 8.28
CA GLY A 63 2.79 17.14 9.64
C GLY A 63 2.72 15.68 10.11
N ARG A 64 1.97 14.81 9.41
CA ARG A 64 2.04 13.35 9.66
C ARG A 64 3.15 12.69 8.84
N GLU A 65 3.23 13.08 7.58
CA GLU A 65 4.20 12.58 6.62
C GLU A 65 5.23 13.68 6.35
N LYS A 66 6.38 13.60 7.02
CA LYS A 66 7.40 14.66 6.96
C LYS A 66 7.84 14.98 5.53
N PHE A 67 7.99 13.96 4.69
CA PHE A 67 8.37 14.13 3.29
C PHE A 67 7.42 15.03 2.49
N LEU A 68 6.15 15.16 2.91
CA LEU A 68 5.20 16.05 2.25
C LEU A 68 5.46 17.53 2.55
N ALA A 69 5.91 17.83 3.77
CA ALA A 69 6.03 19.18 4.30
C ALA A 69 7.46 19.76 4.24
N ASP A 70 8.46 18.88 4.23
CA ASP A 70 9.87 19.30 4.27
C ASP A 70 10.28 19.90 2.91
N PRO A 71 10.85 21.12 2.89
CA PRO A 71 11.39 21.73 1.68
C PRO A 71 12.49 20.87 1.05
N ARG A 72 12.53 20.85 -0.28
CA ARG A 72 13.48 20.08 -1.07
C ARG A 72 14.24 20.98 -2.04
N ASP A 73 15.57 20.88 -2.02
CA ASP A 73 16.45 21.67 -2.89
C ASP A 73 16.19 21.36 -4.37
N ASP A 74 15.97 20.09 -4.71
CA ASP A 74 15.66 19.65 -6.08
C ASP A 74 14.30 20.14 -6.60
N LEU A 75 13.43 20.62 -5.70
CA LEU A 75 12.13 21.22 -6.02
C LEU A 75 12.16 22.76 -5.98
N GLY A 76 13.36 23.35 -5.96
CA GLY A 76 13.55 24.80 -5.87
C GLY A 76 13.13 25.37 -4.51
N GLY A 77 13.35 24.61 -3.44
CA GLY A 77 12.98 25.00 -2.07
C GLY A 77 11.50 24.84 -1.74
N LYS A 78 10.69 24.30 -2.66
CA LYS A 78 9.30 23.90 -2.37
C LYS A 78 9.27 22.57 -1.62
N ASN A 79 8.24 22.35 -0.81
CA ASN A 79 7.94 21.01 -0.31
C ASN A 79 7.25 20.17 -1.40
N TYR A 80 7.11 18.87 -1.15
CA TYR A 80 6.54 17.92 -2.11
C TYR A 80 5.11 18.29 -2.54
N GLN A 81 4.24 18.62 -1.59
CA GLN A 81 2.83 18.92 -1.86
C GLN A 81 2.67 20.23 -2.66
N ASP A 82 3.43 21.27 -2.30
CA ASP A 82 3.41 22.57 -3.00
C ASP A 82 3.95 22.45 -4.41
N HIS A 83 5.02 21.66 -4.62
CA HIS A 83 5.53 21.36 -5.95
C HIS A 83 4.49 20.62 -6.79
N LEU A 84 3.94 19.52 -6.27
CA LEU A 84 2.93 18.71 -6.93
C LEU A 84 1.69 19.54 -7.33
N ASN A 85 1.20 20.40 -6.43
CA ASN A 85 0.05 21.26 -6.72
C ASN A 85 0.37 22.40 -7.70
N ALA A 86 1.61 22.84 -7.79
CA ALA A 86 2.04 23.89 -8.73
C ALA A 86 2.24 23.39 -10.17
N LEU A 87 2.29 22.08 -10.42
CA LEU A 87 2.42 21.51 -11.76
C LEU A 87 1.19 21.87 -12.63
N PRO A 88 1.38 22.14 -13.93
CA PRO A 88 0.39 22.76 -14.80
C PRO A 88 -0.81 21.85 -15.15
N ASN A 89 -0.62 20.53 -15.16
CA ASN A 89 -1.65 19.58 -15.56
C ASN A 89 -1.51 18.24 -14.81
N ASP A 90 -2.53 17.38 -14.88
CA ASP A 90 -2.53 16.09 -14.16
C ASP A 90 -1.50 15.10 -14.70
N LEU A 91 -1.18 15.13 -16.00
CA LEU A 91 -0.15 14.27 -16.58
C LEU A 91 1.22 14.55 -15.95
N GLU A 92 1.59 15.82 -15.78
CA GLU A 92 2.82 16.19 -15.07
C GLU A 92 2.78 15.83 -13.59
N ARG A 93 1.61 15.98 -12.93
CA ARG A 93 1.43 15.56 -11.53
C ARG A 93 1.63 14.05 -11.35
N TRP A 94 1.05 13.24 -12.23
CA TRP A 94 1.23 11.80 -12.20
C TRP A 94 2.66 11.41 -12.49
N GLN A 95 3.32 12.01 -13.49
CA GLN A 95 4.73 11.73 -13.76
C GLN A 95 5.65 12.09 -12.58
N PHE A 96 5.38 13.21 -11.90
CA PHE A 96 6.11 13.60 -10.70
C PHE A 96 5.90 12.60 -9.55
N GLU A 97 4.65 12.25 -9.25
CA GLU A 97 4.31 11.24 -8.24
C GLU A 97 4.98 9.89 -8.56
N MET A 98 4.84 9.44 -9.82
CA MET A 98 5.35 8.19 -10.36
C MET A 98 6.85 8.03 -10.14
N ARG A 99 7.63 9.08 -10.38
CA ARG A 99 9.10 9.07 -10.27
C ARG A 99 9.61 9.41 -8.86
N ASN A 100 8.72 9.71 -7.92
CA ASN A 100 9.07 9.98 -6.52
C ASN A 100 8.44 8.92 -5.60
N LYS A 101 7.33 9.25 -4.89
CA LYS A 101 6.84 8.40 -3.81
C LYS A 101 6.35 7.05 -4.32
N HIS A 102 5.73 7.03 -5.50
CA HIS A 102 5.35 5.78 -6.16
C HIS A 102 6.56 4.88 -6.47
N ALA A 103 7.67 5.45 -6.94
CA ALA A 103 8.90 4.71 -7.23
C ALA A 103 9.45 4.02 -5.97
N GLU A 104 9.44 4.72 -4.84
CA GLU A 104 9.82 4.16 -3.53
C GLU A 104 8.92 2.99 -3.16
N THR A 105 7.60 3.16 -3.28
CA THR A 105 6.63 2.10 -2.94
C THR A 105 6.77 0.86 -3.83
N VAL A 106 6.97 1.02 -5.15
CA VAL A 106 7.19 -0.14 -6.04
C VAL A 106 8.51 -0.85 -5.70
N LYS A 107 9.56 -0.08 -5.42
CA LYS A 107 10.84 -0.66 -4.98
C LYS A 107 10.68 -1.47 -3.70
N GLU A 108 9.91 -0.98 -2.74
CA GLU A 108 9.61 -1.71 -1.50
C GLU A 108 8.83 -2.99 -1.79
N MET A 109 7.78 -2.95 -2.61
CA MET A 109 7.01 -4.16 -2.98
C MET A 109 7.90 -5.23 -3.60
N LEU A 110 8.83 -4.85 -4.48
CA LEU A 110 9.77 -5.77 -5.14
C LEU A 110 10.87 -6.30 -4.21
N ALA A 111 11.17 -5.59 -3.12
CA ALA A 111 12.28 -5.90 -2.23
C ALA A 111 11.92 -6.88 -1.11
N TRP A 112 10.68 -7.36 -1.05
CA TRP A 112 10.25 -8.25 0.01
C TRP A 112 11.09 -9.51 0.07
N ASP A 113 11.55 -9.85 1.28
CA ASP A 113 12.36 -11.03 1.53
C ASP A 113 11.44 -12.25 1.74
N TYR A 114 11.28 -13.04 0.67
CA TYR A 114 10.55 -14.30 0.69
C TYR A 114 11.31 -15.46 1.34
N SER A 115 12.51 -15.22 1.88
CA SER A 115 13.26 -16.25 2.59
C SER A 115 12.77 -16.41 4.04
N GLY A 116 12.77 -17.65 4.54
CA GLY A 116 12.59 -17.93 5.96
C GLY A 116 11.16 -18.30 6.35
N ASN A 117 10.63 -17.61 7.36
CA ASN A 117 9.42 -17.96 8.11
C ASN A 117 8.14 -18.01 7.26
N ALA A 118 7.05 -18.50 7.85
CA ALA A 118 5.73 -18.48 7.21
C ALA A 118 5.27 -17.05 6.90
N ILE A 119 4.90 -16.83 5.63
CA ILE A 119 4.43 -15.56 5.07
C ILE A 119 3.05 -15.78 4.48
N GLY A 120 2.07 -15.02 4.94
CA GLY A 120 0.78 -14.86 4.27
C GLY A 120 0.89 -13.70 3.29
N ASP A 121 1.21 -14.00 2.03
CA ASP A 121 1.29 -13.00 0.96
C ASP A 121 -0.11 -12.74 0.38
N VAL A 122 -0.51 -11.48 0.34
CA VAL A 122 -1.87 -11.06 -0.04
C VAL A 122 -1.85 -9.80 -0.90
N ARG A 123 -2.82 -9.73 -1.82
CA ARG A 123 -3.10 -8.53 -2.58
C ARG A 123 -4.27 -7.78 -1.97
N TYR A 124 -4.19 -6.47 -1.94
CA TYR A 124 -5.29 -5.59 -1.52
C TYR A 124 -6.58 -5.91 -2.29
N GLU A 125 -6.45 -6.21 -3.58
CA GLU A 125 -7.55 -6.52 -4.49
C GLU A 125 -8.34 -7.75 -4.06
N ASP A 126 -7.66 -8.75 -3.49
CA ASP A 126 -8.29 -9.96 -2.98
C ASP A 126 -8.95 -9.69 -1.63
N LEU A 127 -8.28 -8.95 -0.75
CA LEU A 127 -8.79 -8.65 0.59
C LEU A 127 -10.01 -7.75 0.58
N ILE A 128 -10.06 -6.73 -0.29
CA ILE A 128 -11.15 -5.74 -0.28
C ILE A 128 -12.49 -6.33 -0.76
N VAL A 129 -12.45 -7.45 -1.47
CA VAL A 129 -13.66 -8.17 -1.94
C VAL A 129 -14.00 -9.39 -1.10
N ASP A 130 -13.08 -9.85 -0.24
CA ASP A 130 -13.28 -10.97 0.68
C ASP A 130 -14.06 -10.53 1.93
N VAL A 131 -15.35 -10.25 1.74
CA VAL A 131 -16.25 -9.75 2.79
C VAL A 131 -16.51 -10.76 3.91
N ASP A 132 -16.31 -12.06 3.61
CA ASP A 132 -16.43 -13.16 4.57
C ASP A 132 -15.12 -13.42 5.33
N CYS A 133 -14.05 -12.67 4.99
CA CYS A 133 -12.74 -12.71 5.63
C CYS A 133 -12.08 -14.10 5.60
N VAL A 134 -12.36 -14.89 4.56
CA VAL A 134 -11.83 -16.25 4.37
C VAL A 134 -10.31 -16.23 4.33
N LYS A 135 -9.72 -15.32 3.55
CA LYS A 135 -8.28 -15.27 3.30
C LYS A 135 -7.49 -14.94 4.57
N ILE A 136 -7.97 -13.98 5.36
CA ILE A 136 -7.34 -13.63 6.63
C ILE A 136 -7.46 -14.77 7.64
N ARG A 137 -8.61 -15.44 7.70
CA ARG A 137 -8.78 -16.62 8.56
C ARG A 137 -7.78 -17.72 8.19
N GLU A 138 -7.70 -18.09 6.92
CA GLU A 138 -6.76 -19.11 6.41
C GLU A 138 -5.33 -18.80 6.82
N ILE A 139 -4.87 -17.55 6.62
CA ILE A 139 -3.51 -17.12 7.00
C ILE A 139 -3.27 -17.25 8.50
N LEU A 140 -4.24 -16.83 9.34
CA LEU A 140 -4.10 -16.91 10.79
C LEU A 140 -4.09 -18.35 11.30
N GLU A 141 -4.87 -19.25 10.67
CA GLU A 141 -4.88 -20.68 10.96
C GLU A 141 -3.54 -21.34 10.57
N GLU A 142 -3.02 -21.03 9.37
CA GLU A 142 -1.72 -21.51 8.90
C GLU A 142 -0.55 -21.03 9.77
N PHE A 143 -0.63 -19.80 10.28
CA PHE A 143 0.39 -19.27 11.19
C PHE A 143 0.49 -20.06 12.49
N ALA A 144 -0.59 -20.73 12.89
CA ALA A 144 -0.67 -21.60 14.07
C ALA A 144 -0.09 -20.93 15.33
N ILE A 145 -0.46 -19.67 15.56
CA ILE A 145 0.03 -18.89 16.70
C ILE A 145 -0.67 -19.39 17.97
N GLU A 146 0.11 -19.99 18.88
CA GLU A 146 -0.39 -20.48 20.16
C GLU A 146 -1.08 -19.36 20.96
N GLY A 147 -2.30 -19.63 21.42
CA GLY A 147 -3.09 -18.71 22.23
C GLY A 147 -3.74 -17.55 21.46
N LEU A 148 -3.64 -17.52 20.13
CA LEU A 148 -4.38 -16.55 19.32
C LEU A 148 -5.86 -16.96 19.21
N ASP A 149 -6.75 -16.06 19.61
CA ASP A 149 -8.18 -16.16 19.36
C ASP A 149 -8.47 -15.72 17.91
N ILE A 150 -8.52 -16.70 17.00
CA ILE A 150 -8.69 -16.47 15.56
C ILE A 150 -10.05 -15.83 15.27
N ASP A 151 -11.12 -16.27 15.94
CA ASP A 151 -12.46 -15.73 15.70
C ASP A 151 -12.53 -14.26 16.08
N LYS A 152 -11.97 -13.90 17.23
CA LYS A 152 -11.87 -12.49 17.64
C LYS A 152 -10.96 -11.68 16.72
N ALA A 153 -9.84 -12.24 16.24
CA ALA A 153 -8.96 -11.56 15.31
C ALA A 153 -9.64 -11.27 13.96
N VAL A 154 -10.37 -12.25 13.40
CA VAL A 154 -11.15 -12.11 12.17
C VAL A 154 -12.28 -11.12 12.35
N GLN A 155 -13.01 -11.18 13.47
CA GLN A 155 -14.03 -10.18 13.79
C GLN A 155 -13.44 -8.76 13.86
N THR A 156 -12.30 -8.60 14.54
CA THR A 156 -11.62 -7.29 14.63
C THR A 156 -11.19 -6.80 13.25
N TYR A 157 -10.71 -7.68 12.38
CA TYR A 157 -10.38 -7.35 10.99
C TYR A 157 -11.62 -6.84 10.23
N TRP A 158 -12.74 -7.55 10.31
CA TRP A 158 -14.00 -7.16 9.66
C TRP A 158 -14.52 -5.81 10.17
N GLU A 159 -14.52 -5.60 11.49
CA GLU A 159 -14.97 -4.35 12.12
C GLU A 159 -14.15 -3.12 11.66
N ASN A 160 -12.87 -3.32 11.31
CA ASN A 160 -11.98 -2.26 10.85
C ASN A 160 -11.83 -2.22 9.31
N SER A 161 -12.56 -3.07 8.57
CA SER A 161 -12.50 -3.12 7.11
C SER A 161 -13.51 -2.19 6.45
N LEU A 162 -13.17 -1.69 5.25
CA LEU A 162 -14.01 -0.77 4.49
C LEU A 162 -15.36 -1.37 4.09
N PHE A 163 -15.43 -2.69 3.90
CA PHE A 163 -16.68 -3.39 3.59
C PHE A 163 -17.49 -3.76 4.84
N GLY A 164 -16.89 -3.71 6.03
CA GLY A 164 -17.50 -4.09 7.30
C GLY A 164 -17.78 -2.89 8.19
N GLY A 165 -17.27 -2.90 9.42
CA GLY A 165 -17.64 -1.92 10.45
C GLY A 165 -17.35 -0.45 10.11
N VAL A 166 -16.39 -0.15 9.21
CA VAL A 166 -16.16 1.22 8.72
C VAL A 166 -17.33 1.73 7.88
N ASN A 167 -17.98 0.85 7.10
CA ASN A 167 -19.17 1.19 6.31
C ASN A 167 -20.39 1.43 7.22
N GLU A 168 -20.48 0.68 8.31
CA GLU A 168 -21.62 0.75 9.24
C GLU A 168 -21.52 1.92 10.23
N ALA A 169 -20.32 2.27 10.67
CA ALA A 169 -20.09 3.28 11.70
C ALA A 169 -19.69 4.63 11.11
N ALA A 170 -20.61 5.59 11.15
CA ALA A 170 -20.43 6.91 10.55
C ALA A 170 -19.17 7.69 11.01
N GLU A 171 -18.73 7.53 12.26
CA GLU A 171 -17.51 8.18 12.75
C GLU A 171 -16.24 7.50 12.25
N LEU A 172 -16.17 6.16 12.25
CA LEU A 172 -15.06 5.43 11.67
C LEU A 172 -14.96 5.70 10.17
N GLY A 173 -16.09 5.71 9.47
CA GLY A 173 -16.18 6.10 8.06
C GLY A 173 -15.63 7.50 7.80
N ARG A 174 -15.98 8.50 8.63
CA ARG A 174 -15.44 9.86 8.51
C ARG A 174 -13.92 9.94 8.70
N GLN A 175 -13.36 9.17 9.65
CA GLN A 175 -11.92 9.15 9.87
C GLN A 175 -11.18 8.52 8.70
N HIS A 176 -11.70 7.41 8.17
CA HIS A 176 -11.12 6.72 7.01
C HIS A 176 -11.24 7.54 5.73
N ALA A 177 -12.34 8.29 5.52
CA ALA A 177 -12.54 9.17 4.37
C ALA A 177 -11.49 10.28 4.23
N ARG A 178 -10.71 10.58 5.28
CA ARG A 178 -9.58 11.53 5.21
C ARG A 178 -8.40 10.98 4.42
N HIS A 179 -8.23 9.66 4.38
CA HIS A 179 -7.11 8.97 3.75
C HIS A 179 -7.54 8.10 2.57
N ILE A 180 -8.77 7.60 2.56
CA ILE A 180 -9.30 6.68 1.56
C ILE A 180 -10.31 7.43 0.68
N THR A 181 -9.99 7.54 -0.61
CA THR A 181 -10.89 8.17 -1.60
C THR A 181 -11.80 7.16 -2.28
N SER A 182 -11.35 5.91 -2.45
CA SER A 182 -12.16 4.79 -2.94
C SER A 182 -11.46 3.47 -2.62
N GLY A 183 -12.23 2.43 -2.27
CA GLY A 183 -11.76 1.06 -2.10
C GLY A 183 -11.83 0.20 -3.38
N SER A 184 -12.28 0.77 -4.50
CA SER A 184 -12.43 0.00 -5.75
C SER A 184 -11.07 -0.48 -6.29
N VAL A 185 -11.09 -1.67 -6.88
CA VAL A 185 -9.95 -2.30 -7.56
C VAL A 185 -9.91 -1.92 -9.04
N ALA A 186 -8.72 -2.02 -9.64
CA ALA A 186 -8.46 -1.78 -11.07
C ALA A 186 -8.98 -0.42 -11.57
N GLN A 187 -8.90 0.62 -10.75
CA GLN A 187 -9.34 1.97 -11.12
C GLN A 187 -8.55 2.51 -12.31
N TRP A 188 -7.29 2.10 -12.46
CA TRP A 188 -6.43 2.43 -13.61
C TRP A 188 -7.08 2.17 -14.97
N LYS A 189 -7.92 1.13 -15.10
CA LYS A 189 -8.63 0.83 -16.35
C LYS A 189 -9.59 1.93 -16.79
N THR A 190 -10.04 2.78 -15.86
CA THR A 190 -11.00 3.87 -16.14
C THR A 190 -10.44 5.26 -15.86
N GLN A 191 -9.38 5.36 -15.07
CA GLN A 191 -8.85 6.64 -14.56
C GLN A 191 -7.42 6.93 -14.98
N MET A 192 -6.67 5.97 -15.51
CA MET A 192 -5.33 6.22 -16.05
C MET A 192 -5.45 6.57 -17.54
N PRO A 193 -5.08 7.79 -17.98
CA PRO A 193 -5.10 8.08 -19.41
C PRO A 193 -4.00 7.29 -20.15
N ARG A 194 -4.24 6.99 -21.44
CA ARG A 194 -3.36 6.15 -22.28
C ARG A 194 -1.93 6.70 -22.36
N ASP A 195 -1.79 8.01 -22.47
CA ASP A 195 -0.49 8.69 -22.51
C ASP A 195 0.36 8.41 -21.26
N LEU A 196 -0.26 8.46 -20.07
CA LEU A 196 0.40 8.06 -18.83
C LEU A 196 0.68 6.55 -18.80
N ALA A 197 -0.26 5.72 -19.26
CA ALA A 197 -0.11 4.27 -19.25
C ALA A 197 1.08 3.80 -20.13
N GLU A 198 1.28 4.44 -21.28
CA GLU A 198 2.41 4.17 -22.17
C GLU A 198 3.75 4.48 -21.48
N ILE A 199 3.86 5.64 -20.82
CA ILE A 199 5.05 6.00 -20.03
C ILE A 199 5.24 5.00 -18.88
N TYR A 200 4.17 4.66 -18.17
CA TYR A 200 4.21 3.74 -17.04
C TYR A 200 4.65 2.34 -17.47
N ALA A 201 4.19 1.83 -18.60
CA ALA A 201 4.60 0.52 -19.11
C ALA A 201 6.09 0.47 -19.48
N ASP A 202 6.63 1.58 -20.00
CA ASP A 202 8.07 1.70 -20.25
C ASP A 202 8.86 1.63 -18.94
N GLU A 203 8.52 2.48 -17.96
CA GLU A 203 9.28 2.62 -16.71
C GLU A 203 9.03 1.49 -15.68
N TYR A 204 7.81 0.95 -15.59
CA TYR A 204 7.36 0.04 -14.52
C TYR A 204 6.67 -1.24 -15.04
N GLY A 205 6.61 -1.48 -16.35
CA GLY A 205 5.99 -2.69 -16.90
C GLY A 205 6.64 -3.98 -16.39
N ASP A 206 7.96 -4.00 -16.23
CA ASP A 206 8.69 -5.17 -15.73
C ASP A 206 8.43 -5.41 -14.23
N ALA A 207 8.17 -4.35 -13.47
CA ALA A 207 7.76 -4.45 -12.08
C ALA A 207 6.37 -5.08 -11.95
N LEU A 208 5.41 -4.70 -12.81
CA LEU A 208 4.08 -5.31 -12.83
C LEU A 208 4.15 -6.81 -13.14
N ILE A 209 5.03 -7.21 -14.06
CA ILE A 209 5.26 -8.62 -14.40
C ILE A 209 5.89 -9.35 -13.21
N SER A 210 6.91 -8.75 -12.58
CA SER A 210 7.62 -9.35 -11.45
C SER A 210 6.72 -9.55 -10.22
N LEU A 211 5.78 -8.62 -9.97
CA LEU A 211 4.78 -8.70 -8.91
C LEU A 211 3.57 -9.58 -9.29
N GLY A 212 3.54 -10.12 -10.51
CA GLY A 212 2.49 -11.01 -11.02
C GLY A 212 1.16 -10.33 -11.31
N TYR A 213 1.15 -9.03 -11.59
CA TYR A 213 -0.07 -8.30 -12.00
C TYR A 213 -0.34 -8.39 -13.50
N GLU A 214 0.68 -8.65 -14.32
CA GLU A 214 0.58 -8.71 -15.78
C GLU A 214 1.55 -9.73 -16.36
N ASP A 215 1.23 -10.29 -17.53
CA ASP A 215 2.14 -11.19 -18.26
C ASP A 215 2.99 -10.44 -19.30
N ASP A 216 2.52 -9.27 -19.75
CA ASP A 216 3.19 -8.43 -20.73
C ASP A 216 2.79 -6.96 -20.58
N LYS A 217 3.37 -6.07 -21.39
CA LYS A 217 3.09 -4.62 -21.38
C LYS A 217 1.83 -4.23 -22.17
N LYS A 218 1.03 -5.20 -22.69
CA LYS A 218 -0.14 -4.90 -23.55
C LYS A 218 -1.35 -4.42 -22.75
N TRP A 219 -1.35 -4.53 -21.42
CA TRP A 219 -2.38 -3.96 -20.53
C TRP A 219 -2.62 -2.47 -20.79
N VAL A 220 -1.61 -1.77 -21.35
CA VAL A 220 -1.73 -0.38 -21.78
C VAL A 220 -3.00 -0.19 -22.60
N LYS A 221 -3.42 -1.13 -23.45
CA LYS A 221 -4.63 -1.01 -24.29
C LYS A 221 -5.95 -0.93 -23.51
N ASP A 222 -5.95 -1.28 -22.23
CA ASP A 222 -7.16 -1.34 -21.40
C ASP A 222 -7.53 0.01 -20.78
N CYS A 223 -6.58 0.97 -20.71
CA CYS A 223 -6.89 2.29 -20.15
C CYS A 223 -7.68 3.16 -21.16
N PRO A 224 -8.32 4.26 -20.76
CA PRO A 224 -8.97 5.18 -21.71
C PRO A 224 -7.97 6.03 -22.49
N VAL A 225 -8.29 6.37 -23.75
CA VAL A 225 -7.51 7.35 -24.56
C VAL A 225 -7.47 8.72 -23.88
N LYS A 226 -8.58 9.11 -23.22
CA LYS A 226 -8.68 10.33 -22.41
C LYS A 226 -9.57 10.06 -21.20
N VAL A 227 -9.21 10.62 -20.06
CA VAL A 227 -10.04 10.62 -18.85
C VAL A 227 -10.83 11.93 -18.83
N LYS A 228 -12.10 11.89 -18.42
CA LYS A 228 -12.88 13.11 -18.23
C LYS A 228 -12.36 13.84 -16.99
N ALA A 229 -12.09 15.14 -17.14
CA ALA A 229 -11.76 16.04 -16.03
C ALA A 229 -12.94 16.20 -15.07
#